data_AF-A0A3B0XWK1-F1
#
_entry.id   AF-A0A3B0XWK1-F1
#
_cell.length_a   1.000
_cell.length_b   1.000
_cell.length_c   1.000
_cell.angle_alpha   90.00
_cell.angle_beta   90.00
_cell.angle_gamma   90.00
#
_symmetry.space_group_name_H-M   'P 1'
#
loop_
_entity.id
_entity.type
_entity.pdbx_description
1 polymer ?
#
loop_
_entity_poly.entity_id
_entity_poly.type
_entity_poly.pdbx_seq_one_letter_code
_entity_poly.pdbx_strand_id
1 'polypeptide(L)'
;MSNKHSPTEIKLHQKSQLLEISFATGENFRYPSEYLRTHAKSAEIETSETPVFGKADVKINKIEPQGNYALRLYFDDGYDTGIFSWVTLFELGSDYTALWAQYLTKLEKYGLKREPSGQSASDSATVHLLYFMTNMLKVTHKETEVLKLPENIRTVESLMKLLRMRGEDWQRMFAEGAVQITVNKQFAELFTKLEDRDEVAFVPISKDI
;
A
#
# COMPACT_ATOMS: atom_id res chain seq x y z
N MET A 1 -24.68 23.43 10.57
CA MET A 1 -23.61 23.58 9.57
C MET A 1 -23.26 22.18 9.10
N SER A 2 -23.76 21.74 7.95
CA SER A 2 -23.43 20.40 7.43
C SER A 2 -21.96 20.44 7.02
N ASN A 3 -21.10 19.67 7.70
CA ASN A 3 -19.68 19.66 7.40
C ASN A 3 -19.50 18.98 6.04
N LYS A 4 -19.25 19.78 5.00
CA LYS A 4 -19.18 19.34 3.60
C LYS A 4 -18.22 18.16 3.41
N HIS A 5 -17.19 18.09 4.23
CA HIS A 5 -16.17 17.04 4.19
C HIS A 5 -16.39 15.97 5.28
N SER A 6 -17.63 15.61 5.62
CA SER A 6 -17.87 14.51 6.55
C SER A 6 -17.58 13.16 5.89
N PRO A 7 -16.85 12.23 6.54
CA PRO A 7 -16.61 10.91 6.00
C PRO A 7 -17.88 10.06 6.09
N THR A 8 -18.14 9.25 5.07
CA THR A 8 -19.22 8.26 5.02
C THR A 8 -18.70 6.84 5.22
N GLU A 9 -17.45 6.59 4.82
CA GLU A 9 -16.79 5.30 4.99
C GLU A 9 -15.29 5.51 5.20
N ILE A 10 -14.69 4.73 6.11
CA ILE A 10 -13.25 4.74 6.39
C ILE A 10 -12.77 3.29 6.39
N LYS A 11 -11.77 2.99 5.55
CA LYS A 11 -11.16 1.66 5.41
C LYS A 11 -9.65 1.77 5.58
N LEU A 12 -9.09 0.96 6.47
CA LEU A 12 -7.64 0.82 6.59
C LEU A 12 -7.21 -0.48 5.91
N HIS A 13 -6.51 -0.36 4.79
CA HIS A 13 -5.93 -1.48 4.06
C HIS A 13 -4.50 -1.72 4.55
N GLN A 14 -4.38 -2.49 5.63
CA GLN A 14 -3.10 -2.66 6.32
C GLN A 14 -2.00 -3.22 5.41
N LYS A 15 -2.32 -4.22 4.57
CA LYS A 15 -1.32 -4.86 3.72
C LYS A 15 -0.84 -3.96 2.57
N SER A 16 -1.74 -3.25 1.89
CA SER A 16 -1.37 -2.29 0.85
C SER A 16 -0.92 -0.93 1.42
N GLN A 17 -0.94 -0.78 2.74
CA GLN A 17 -0.54 0.43 3.48
C GLN A 17 -1.35 1.66 3.06
N LEU A 18 -2.65 1.50 2.76
CA LEU A 18 -3.55 2.60 2.37
C LEU A 18 -4.59 2.89 3.44
N LEU A 19 -4.85 4.17 3.67
CA LEU A 19 -6.11 4.63 4.26
C LEU A 19 -7.04 5.06 3.12
N GLU A 20 -8.26 4.53 3.07
CA GLU A 20 -9.29 4.93 2.10
C GLU A 20 -10.44 5.62 2.84
N ILE A 21 -10.86 6.78 2.34
CA ILE A 21 -11.96 7.54 2.91
C ILE A 21 -12.91 7.98 1.81
N SER A 22 -14.18 7.64 1.98
CA SER A 22 -15.29 8.18 1.18
C SER A 22 -15.91 9.35 1.92
N PHE A 23 -16.20 10.44 1.21
CA PHE A 23 -16.78 11.66 1.76
C PHE A 23 -18.24 11.83 1.32
N ALA A 24 -19.03 12.54 2.12
CA ALA A 24 -20.44 12.82 1.84
C ALA A 24 -20.68 13.62 0.54
N THR A 25 -19.65 14.31 0.05
CA THR A 25 -19.64 15.01 -1.24
C THR A 25 -19.45 14.09 -2.44
N GLY A 26 -19.13 12.81 -2.24
CA GLY A 26 -19.00 11.79 -3.27
C GLY A 26 -17.56 11.45 -3.65
N GLU A 27 -16.57 12.23 -3.22
CA GLU A 27 -15.16 11.92 -3.43
C GLU A 27 -14.73 10.73 -2.58
N ASN A 28 -13.88 9.89 -3.17
CA ASN A 28 -13.20 8.79 -2.51
C ASN A 28 -11.69 9.00 -2.71
N PHE A 29 -10.95 9.02 -1.60
CA PHE A 29 -9.51 9.24 -1.62
C PHE A 29 -8.78 8.06 -0.97
N ARG A 30 -7.66 7.69 -1.57
CA ARG A 30 -6.75 6.63 -1.09
C ARG A 30 -5.40 7.25 -0.77
N TYR A 31 -5.03 7.18 0.50
CA TYR A 31 -3.83 7.81 1.04
C TYR A 31 -2.81 6.73 1.40
N PRO A 32 -1.64 6.69 0.73
CA PRO A 32 -0.51 5.90 1.22
C PRO A 32 -0.12 6.31 2.64
N SER A 33 0.23 5.32 3.47
CA SER A 33 0.68 5.54 4.85
C SER A 33 1.90 6.47 4.89
N GLU A 34 2.85 6.28 3.96
CA GLU A 34 3.98 7.19 3.78
C GLU A 34 3.54 8.63 3.55
N TYR A 35 2.56 8.84 2.67
CA TYR A 35 2.08 10.17 2.34
C TYR A 35 1.51 10.88 3.56
N LEU A 36 0.65 10.19 4.33
CA LEU A 36 0.11 10.73 5.57
C LEU A 36 1.23 10.99 6.60
N ARG A 37 2.20 10.10 6.72
CA ARG A 37 3.32 10.25 7.66
C ARG A 37 4.20 11.44 7.34
N THR A 38 4.49 11.69 6.07
CA THR A 38 5.37 12.77 5.62
C THR A 38 4.69 14.14 5.64
N HIS A 39 3.35 14.15 5.60
CA HIS A 39 2.52 15.35 5.71
C HIS A 39 1.87 15.52 7.09
N ALA A 40 2.22 14.66 8.06
CA ALA A 40 1.78 14.81 9.44
C ALA A 40 2.38 16.07 10.05
N LYS A 41 1.53 16.90 10.66
CA LYS A 41 1.96 18.12 11.34
C LYS A 41 2.17 17.83 12.83
N SER A 42 3.32 18.24 13.36
CA SER A 42 3.61 18.35 14.80
C SER A 42 4.52 19.55 15.02
N ALA A 43 4.59 20.09 16.24
CA ALA A 43 5.46 21.22 16.55
C ALA A 43 6.94 20.94 16.22
N GLU A 44 7.41 19.71 16.43
CA GLU A 44 8.77 19.27 16.08
C GLU A 44 8.99 19.18 14.56
N ILE A 45 7.98 18.72 13.81
CA ILE A 45 8.07 18.63 12.34
C ILE A 45 7.96 20.02 11.70
N GLU A 46 7.09 20.88 12.21
CA GLU A 46 6.86 22.23 11.67
C GLU A 46 8.06 23.17 11.86
N THR A 47 8.88 22.93 12.88
CA THR A 47 10.09 23.71 13.15
C THR A 47 11.32 23.20 12.39
N SER A 48 11.23 22.06 11.71
CA SER A 48 12.32 21.46 10.93
C SER A 48 12.27 21.89 9.46
N GLU A 49 13.39 22.41 8.95
CA GLU A 49 13.58 22.63 7.51
C GLU A 49 13.80 21.33 6.72
N THR A 50 14.26 20.27 7.39
CA THR A 50 14.53 18.97 6.75
C THR A 50 13.22 18.19 6.61
N PRO A 51 12.86 17.70 5.41
CA PRO A 51 11.63 16.93 5.21
C PRO A 51 11.72 15.58 5.92
N VAL A 52 10.58 15.02 6.37
CA VAL A 52 10.51 13.65 6.89
C VAL A 52 10.89 12.66 5.77
N PHE A 53 11.87 11.79 5.99
CA PHE A 53 12.41 10.89 4.96
C PHE A 53 12.60 9.46 5.49
N GLY A 54 12.90 8.50 4.60
CA GLY A 54 13.09 7.09 4.99
C GLY A 54 11.81 6.38 5.42
N LYS A 55 10.64 6.88 4.99
CA LYS A 55 9.31 6.40 5.42
C LYS A 55 8.55 5.63 4.35
N ALA A 56 9.21 5.19 3.28
CA ALA A 56 8.57 4.41 2.22
C ALA A 56 7.83 3.16 2.73
N ASP A 57 8.31 2.56 3.82
CA ASP A 57 7.77 1.32 4.38
C ASP A 57 6.82 1.55 5.57
N VAL A 58 6.62 2.79 6.01
CA VAL A 58 5.85 3.09 7.23
C VAL A 58 4.40 2.60 7.12
N LYS A 59 3.89 2.04 8.21
CA LYS A 59 2.52 1.50 8.30
C LYS A 59 1.71 2.30 9.30
N ILE A 60 0.40 2.40 9.03
CA ILE A 60 -0.58 2.78 10.05
C ILE A 60 -1.03 1.50 10.76
N ASN A 61 -0.67 1.36 12.04
CA ASN A 61 -1.04 0.22 12.86
C ASN A 61 -2.47 0.32 13.38
N LYS A 62 -2.91 1.54 13.67
CA LYS A 62 -4.19 1.82 14.32
C LYS A 62 -4.69 3.20 13.92
N ILE A 63 -6.01 3.31 13.84
CA ILE A 63 -6.71 4.58 13.67
C ILE A 63 -7.71 4.75 14.82
N GLU A 64 -7.87 5.98 15.30
CA GLU A 64 -8.85 6.30 16.34
C GLU A 64 -9.64 7.57 15.99
N PRO A 65 -10.98 7.56 16.09
CA PRO A 65 -11.77 8.77 15.91
C PRO A 65 -11.47 9.79 17.02
N GLN A 66 -11.36 11.06 16.65
CA GLN A 66 -11.23 12.19 17.57
C GLN A 66 -12.49 13.03 17.48
N GLY A 67 -13.46 12.72 18.35
CA GLY A 67 -14.81 13.28 18.29
C GLY A 67 -15.44 13.06 16.90
N ASN A 68 -16.08 14.11 16.37
CA ASN A 68 -16.75 14.07 15.06
C ASN A 68 -16.00 14.82 13.96
N TYR A 69 -14.72 15.16 14.14
CA TYR A 69 -14.01 16.10 13.25
C TYR A 69 -12.65 15.63 12.74
N ALA A 70 -12.07 14.55 13.28
CA ALA A 70 -10.73 14.11 12.94
C ALA A 70 -10.47 12.62 13.19
N LEU A 71 -9.36 12.12 12.62
CA LEU A 71 -8.72 10.85 12.98
C LEU A 71 -7.38 11.10 13.63
N ARG A 72 -7.06 10.30 14.64
CA ARG A 72 -5.70 10.08 15.10
C ARG A 72 -5.14 8.82 14.42
N LEU A 73 -3.96 8.95 13.83
CA LEU A 73 -3.25 7.86 13.15
C LEU A 73 -2.01 7.46 13.96
N TYR A 74 -1.87 6.16 14.19
CA TYR A 74 -0.74 5.57 14.91
C TYR A 74 0.16 4.86 13.90
N PHE A 75 1.39 5.35 13.75
CA PHE A 75 2.36 4.80 12.82
C PHE A 75 3.31 3.82 13.52
N ASP A 76 3.82 2.85 12.76
CA ASP A 76 4.75 1.83 13.26
C ASP A 76 6.17 2.34 13.51
N ASP A 77 6.50 3.55 13.05
CA ASP A 77 7.76 4.24 13.34
C ASP A 77 7.76 4.98 14.69
N GLY A 78 6.74 4.74 15.52
CA GLY A 78 6.57 5.34 16.85
C GLY A 78 5.89 6.70 16.83
N TYR A 79 5.54 7.25 15.66
CA TYR A 79 4.79 8.50 15.58
C TYR A 79 3.30 8.25 15.87
N ASP A 80 2.82 8.73 17.01
CA ASP A 80 1.44 8.50 17.46
C ASP A 80 0.63 9.79 17.68
N THR A 81 1.20 10.98 17.42
CA THR A 81 0.54 12.28 17.67
C THR A 81 -0.19 12.82 16.44
N GLY A 82 -0.24 12.08 15.34
CA GLY A 82 -0.80 12.54 14.07
C GLY A 82 -2.33 12.65 14.10
N ILE A 83 -2.85 13.85 14.34
CA ILE A 83 -4.28 14.15 14.24
C ILE A 83 -4.57 14.85 12.92
N PHE A 84 -5.48 14.26 12.13
CA PHE A 84 -5.88 14.75 10.82
C PHE A 84 -7.37 15.09 10.84
N SER A 85 -7.70 16.36 10.68
CA SER A 85 -9.09 16.78 10.53
C SER A 85 -9.69 16.28 9.22
N TRP A 86 -11.02 16.16 9.14
CA TRP A 86 -11.67 15.80 7.87
C TRP A 86 -11.38 16.78 6.74
N VAL A 87 -11.27 18.08 7.06
CA VAL A 87 -10.88 19.12 6.10
C VAL A 87 -9.47 18.87 5.59
N THR A 88 -8.52 18.62 6.50
CA THR A 88 -7.13 18.32 6.14
C THR A 88 -7.03 17.06 5.29
N LEU A 89 -7.75 15.99 5.62
CA LEU A 89 -7.78 14.77 4.81
C LEU A 89 -8.34 15.05 3.42
N PHE A 90 -9.42 15.83 3.32
CA PHE A 90 -10.02 16.18 2.04
C PHE A 90 -9.06 17.02 1.16
N GLU A 91 -8.37 18.00 1.75
CA GLU A 91 -7.34 18.81 1.06
C GLU A 91 -6.18 17.93 0.58
N LEU A 92 -5.62 17.10 1.47
CA LEU A 92 -4.56 16.14 1.13
C LEU A 92 -4.98 15.18 0.01
N GLY A 93 -6.26 14.81 -0.05
CA GLY A 93 -6.79 13.91 -1.07
C GLY A 93 -6.93 14.63 -2.41
N SER A 94 -7.46 15.85 -2.38
CA SER A 94 -7.70 16.69 -3.57
C SER A 94 -6.39 17.15 -4.22
N ASP A 95 -5.37 17.45 -3.41
CA ASP A 95 -4.09 18.00 -3.87
C ASP A 95 -2.96 16.95 -3.90
N TYR A 96 -3.29 15.66 -3.77
CA TYR A 96 -2.33 14.56 -3.65
C TYR A 96 -1.17 14.67 -4.64
N THR A 97 -1.47 14.77 -5.94
CA THR A 97 -0.46 14.81 -7.00
C THR A 97 0.51 15.97 -6.83
N ALA A 98 0.01 17.16 -6.50
CA ALA A 98 0.82 18.36 -6.37
C ALA A 98 1.69 18.30 -5.09
N LEU A 99 1.08 17.96 -3.95
CA LEU A 99 1.77 17.86 -2.67
C LEU A 99 2.82 16.75 -2.67
N TRP A 100 2.51 15.63 -3.31
CA TRP A 100 3.46 14.53 -3.46
C TRP A 100 4.66 14.92 -4.31
N ALA A 101 4.44 15.57 -5.47
CA ALA A 101 5.54 16.07 -6.29
C ALA A 101 6.44 17.06 -5.52
N GLN A 102 5.84 17.97 -4.74
CA GLN A 102 6.59 18.90 -3.88
C GLN A 102 7.44 18.18 -2.83
N TYR A 103 6.89 17.14 -2.20
CA TYR A 103 7.64 16.31 -1.26
C TYR A 103 8.86 15.64 -1.92
N LEU A 104 8.68 15.05 -3.10
CA LEU A 104 9.78 14.42 -3.86
C LEU A 104 10.88 15.42 -4.22
N THR A 105 10.51 16.60 -4.71
CA THR A 105 11.48 17.68 -5.01
C THR A 105 12.24 18.12 -3.75
N LYS A 106 11.58 18.17 -2.58
CA LYS A 106 12.26 18.45 -1.31
C LYS A 106 13.26 17.35 -0.96
N LEU A 107 12.93 16.08 -1.12
CA LEU A 107 13.89 15.00 -0.87
C LEU A 107 15.14 15.12 -1.75
N GLU A 108 14.95 15.37 -3.06
CA GLU A 108 16.04 15.55 -4.01
C GLU A 108 16.94 16.71 -3.62
N LYS A 109 16.37 17.86 -3.25
CA LYS A 109 17.11 19.06 -2.81
C LYS A 109 18.04 18.76 -1.63
N TYR A 110 17.63 17.90 -0.70
CA TYR A 110 18.41 17.55 0.49
C TYR A 110 19.24 16.27 0.30
N GLY A 111 19.22 15.64 -0.88
CA GLY A 111 19.91 14.37 -1.13
C GLY A 111 19.37 13.19 -0.32
N LEU A 112 18.09 13.27 0.09
CA LEU A 112 17.42 12.27 0.92
C LEU A 112 16.65 11.26 0.05
N LYS A 113 16.35 10.09 0.63
CA LYS A 113 15.58 9.03 -0.04
C LYS A 113 14.30 8.71 0.73
N ARG A 114 13.32 8.20 -0.01
CA ARG A 114 12.07 7.69 0.57
C ARG A 114 12.32 6.39 1.32
N GLU A 115 13.14 5.53 0.76
CA GLU A 115 13.50 4.23 1.33
C GLU A 115 14.37 4.42 2.57
N PRO A 116 14.18 3.59 3.61
CA PRO A 116 15.03 3.62 4.79
C PRO A 116 16.48 3.29 4.43
N SER A 117 17.44 4.00 5.03
CA SER A 117 18.88 3.89 4.75
C SER A 117 19.55 2.61 5.31
N GLY A 118 18.76 1.62 5.76
CA GLY A 118 19.27 0.52 6.59
C GLY A 118 18.67 -0.87 6.34
N GLN A 119 17.93 -1.11 5.26
CA GLN A 119 17.61 -2.49 4.86
C GLN A 119 18.74 -3.05 3.99
N SER A 120 19.85 -3.39 4.67
CA SER A 120 20.75 -4.44 4.20
C SER A 120 19.93 -5.66 3.84
N ALA A 121 20.17 -6.22 2.65
CA ALA A 121 19.59 -7.43 2.08
C ALA A 121 18.85 -8.28 3.14
N SER A 122 17.53 -8.09 3.24
CA SER A 122 16.68 -9.09 3.88
C SER A 122 16.97 -10.38 3.14
N ASP A 123 17.27 -11.44 3.89
CA ASP A 123 17.21 -12.81 3.38
C ASP A 123 16.03 -12.89 2.43
N SER A 124 16.30 -13.32 1.19
CA SER A 124 15.30 -13.59 0.15
C SER A 124 14.00 -14.11 0.77
N ALA A 125 12.99 -13.25 0.81
CA ALA A 125 11.72 -13.54 1.47
C ALA A 125 11.09 -14.78 0.82
N THR A 126 10.50 -15.65 1.62
CA THR A 126 9.78 -16.82 1.11
C THR A 126 8.29 -16.58 1.20
N VAL A 127 7.57 -16.69 0.09
CA VAL A 127 6.11 -16.49 0.05
C VAL A 127 5.38 -17.79 -0.30
N HIS A 128 4.16 -17.91 0.19
CA HIS A 128 3.24 -19.01 -0.11
C HIS A 128 2.25 -18.56 -1.17
N LEU A 129 2.34 -19.13 -2.37
CA LEU A 129 1.46 -18.84 -3.48
C LEU A 129 0.28 -19.83 -3.46
N LEU A 130 -0.94 -19.31 -3.58
CA LEU A 130 -2.17 -20.10 -3.69
C LEU A 130 -2.85 -19.78 -5.02
N TYR A 131 -3.17 -20.83 -5.78
CA TYR A 131 -3.78 -20.71 -7.09
C TYR A 131 -5.22 -21.22 -7.04
N PHE A 132 -6.19 -20.31 -7.10
CA PHE A 132 -7.61 -20.65 -7.14
C PHE A 132 -8.16 -20.74 -8.58
N MET A 133 -7.30 -21.02 -9.56
CA MET A 133 -7.62 -21.08 -10.99
C MET A 133 -7.72 -22.53 -11.46
N THR A 134 -8.92 -22.96 -11.86
CA THR A 134 -9.16 -24.36 -12.23
C THR A 134 -8.38 -24.81 -13.46
N ASN A 135 -8.10 -23.92 -14.43
CA ASN A 135 -7.30 -24.33 -15.59
C ASN A 135 -5.81 -24.42 -15.26
N MET A 136 -5.32 -23.61 -14.31
CA MET A 136 -3.94 -23.72 -13.83
C MET A 136 -3.67 -25.09 -13.22
N LEU A 137 -4.63 -25.67 -12.49
CA LEU A 137 -4.52 -27.04 -11.96
C LEU A 137 -4.36 -28.08 -13.05
N LYS A 138 -5.09 -27.94 -14.17
CA LYS A 138 -5.01 -28.89 -15.29
C LYS A 138 -3.65 -28.87 -15.98
N VAL A 139 -3.02 -27.69 -16.09
CA VAL A 139 -1.75 -27.51 -16.80
C VAL A 139 -0.55 -27.76 -15.88
N THR A 140 -0.59 -27.23 -14.66
CA THR A 140 0.56 -27.21 -13.75
C THR A 140 0.49 -28.26 -12.65
N HIS A 141 -0.69 -28.80 -12.35
CA HIS A 141 -0.97 -29.66 -11.19
C HIS A 141 -0.56 -29.03 -9.85
N LYS A 142 -0.53 -27.69 -9.75
CA LYS A 142 -0.15 -26.95 -8.55
C LYS A 142 -1.32 -26.13 -8.01
N GLU A 143 -1.80 -26.49 -6.82
CA GLU A 143 -2.73 -25.68 -6.02
C GLU A 143 -1.99 -24.62 -5.20
N THR A 144 -0.77 -24.96 -4.75
CA THR A 144 0.07 -24.09 -3.95
C THR A 144 1.54 -24.23 -4.31
N GLU A 145 2.33 -23.20 -4.04
CA GLU A 145 3.78 -23.22 -4.21
C GLU A 145 4.45 -22.35 -3.14
N VAL A 146 5.56 -22.83 -2.58
CA VAL A 146 6.45 -22.00 -1.76
C VAL A 146 7.54 -21.43 -2.65
N LEU A 147 7.59 -20.09 -2.78
CA LEU A 147 8.52 -19.40 -3.66
C LEU A 147 9.49 -18.54 -2.85
N LYS A 148 10.78 -18.83 -2.98
CA LYS A 148 11.86 -17.96 -2.53
C LYS A 148 12.02 -16.79 -3.50
N LEU A 149 11.72 -15.57 -3.05
CA LEU A 149 11.77 -14.37 -3.88
C LEU A 149 13.21 -13.90 -4.11
N PRO A 150 13.61 -13.63 -5.37
CA PRO A 150 14.84 -12.89 -5.65
C PRO A 150 14.82 -11.50 -5.00
N GLU A 151 15.99 -10.94 -4.69
CA GLU A 151 16.12 -9.67 -3.93
C GLU A 151 15.43 -8.45 -4.58
N ASN A 152 15.24 -8.49 -5.90
CA ASN A 152 14.58 -7.44 -6.68
C ASN A 152 13.06 -7.62 -6.77
N ILE A 153 12.50 -8.72 -6.26
CA ILE A 153 11.06 -9.00 -6.26
C ILE A 153 10.49 -8.67 -4.89
N ARG A 154 9.94 -7.45 -4.76
CA ARG A 154 9.47 -6.90 -3.48
C ARG A 154 8.01 -6.49 -3.46
N THR A 155 7.35 -6.53 -4.62
CA THR A 155 5.94 -6.13 -4.76
C THR A 155 5.14 -7.18 -5.51
N VAL A 156 3.82 -7.15 -5.34
CA VAL A 156 2.88 -7.97 -6.11
C VAL A 156 3.11 -7.80 -7.62
N GLU A 157 3.37 -6.58 -8.10
CA GLU A 157 3.66 -6.31 -9.52
C GLU A 157 4.91 -7.07 -10.00
N SER A 158 6.00 -6.99 -9.24
CA SER A 158 7.24 -7.67 -9.59
C SER A 158 7.10 -9.19 -9.55
N LEU A 159 6.32 -9.72 -8.60
CA LEU A 159 5.98 -11.14 -8.53
C LEU A 159 5.14 -11.58 -9.73
N MET A 160 4.13 -10.81 -10.11
CA MET A 160 3.30 -11.06 -11.30
C MET A 160 4.16 -11.11 -12.57
N LYS A 161 5.08 -10.16 -12.73
CA LYS A 161 6.05 -10.16 -13.84
C LYS A 161 6.90 -11.43 -13.83
N LEU A 162 7.42 -11.84 -12.67
CA LEU A 162 8.20 -13.08 -12.51
C LEU A 162 7.39 -14.33 -12.90
N LEU A 163 6.13 -14.44 -12.44
CA LEU A 163 5.29 -15.60 -12.73
C LEU A 163 4.97 -15.72 -14.23
N ARG A 164 4.70 -14.60 -14.90
CA ARG A 164 4.47 -14.56 -16.36
C ARG A 164 5.69 -15.01 -17.18
N MET A 165 6.90 -14.92 -16.62
CA MET A 165 8.12 -15.39 -17.31
C MET A 165 8.24 -16.92 -17.35
N ARG A 166 7.37 -17.67 -16.67
CA ARG A 166 7.42 -19.15 -16.61
C ARG A 166 6.90 -19.85 -17.88
N GLY A 167 6.28 -19.13 -18.80
CA GLY A 167 5.82 -19.67 -20.11
C GLY A 167 4.52 -19.03 -20.59
N GLU A 168 4.08 -19.40 -21.80
CA GLU A 168 2.90 -18.81 -22.45
C GLU A 168 1.60 -19.01 -21.65
N ASP A 169 1.39 -20.18 -21.05
CA ASP A 169 0.20 -20.46 -20.24
C ASP A 169 0.13 -19.53 -19.01
N TRP A 170 1.27 -19.26 -18.37
CA TRP A 170 1.35 -18.34 -17.25
C TRP A 170 1.07 -16.89 -17.67
N GLN A 171 1.51 -16.48 -18.87
CA GLN A 171 1.19 -15.15 -19.39
C GLN A 171 -0.32 -14.94 -19.54
N ARG A 172 -1.03 -15.96 -20.04
CA ARG A 172 -2.49 -15.93 -20.21
C ARG A 172 -3.21 -15.90 -18.87
N MET A 173 -2.84 -16.80 -17.95
CA MET A 173 -3.48 -16.91 -16.63
C MET A 173 -3.31 -15.64 -15.79
N PHE A 174 -2.14 -15.03 -15.86
CA PHE A 174 -1.82 -13.81 -15.12
C PHE A 174 -1.97 -12.56 -15.98
N ALA A 175 -2.74 -12.58 -17.08
CA ALA A 175 -2.96 -11.38 -17.89
C ALA A 175 -3.54 -10.22 -17.05
N GLU A 176 -3.43 -9.00 -17.56
CA GLU A 176 -3.98 -7.83 -16.87
C GLU A 176 -5.49 -8.01 -16.65
N GLY A 177 -5.94 -7.84 -15.41
CA GLY A 177 -7.34 -8.04 -15.03
C GLY A 177 -7.82 -9.49 -15.04
N ALA A 178 -6.96 -10.48 -15.25
CA ALA A 178 -7.35 -11.89 -15.23
C ALA A 178 -7.60 -12.42 -13.81
N VAL A 179 -6.83 -11.91 -12.84
CA VAL A 179 -6.87 -12.34 -11.44
C VAL A 179 -7.03 -11.18 -10.48
N GLN A 180 -7.81 -11.42 -9.44
CA GLN A 180 -7.82 -10.65 -8.22
C GLN A 180 -6.79 -11.23 -7.25
N ILE A 181 -6.05 -10.34 -6.59
CA ILE A 181 -4.91 -10.74 -5.76
C ILE A 181 -5.25 -10.40 -4.31
N THR A 182 -4.99 -11.36 -3.42
CA THR A 182 -4.98 -11.10 -1.98
C THR A 182 -3.63 -11.45 -1.39
N VAL A 183 -3.18 -10.64 -0.44
CA VAL A 183 -2.01 -10.97 0.39
C VAL A 183 -2.48 -11.04 1.85
N ASN A 184 -2.22 -12.18 2.50
CA ASN A 184 -2.71 -12.50 3.85
C ASN A 184 -4.23 -12.30 3.98
N LYS A 185 -4.99 -12.80 2.99
CA LYS A 185 -6.46 -12.73 2.90
C LYS A 185 -7.05 -11.31 2.78
N GLN A 186 -6.21 -10.29 2.57
CA GLN A 186 -6.64 -8.92 2.29
C GLN A 186 -6.41 -8.59 0.81
N PHE A 187 -7.30 -7.81 0.19
CA PHE A 187 -7.08 -7.36 -1.19
C PHE A 187 -5.78 -6.58 -1.29
N ALA A 188 -5.03 -6.88 -2.35
CA ALA A 188 -3.72 -6.31 -2.59
C ALA A 188 -3.69 -5.61 -3.95
N GLU A 189 -3.22 -4.36 -3.93
CA GLU A 189 -2.89 -3.62 -5.13
C GLU A 189 -1.52 -4.10 -5.68
N LEU A 190 -1.22 -3.81 -6.96
CA LEU A 190 0.05 -4.25 -7.57
C LEU A 190 1.30 -3.70 -6.86
N PHE A 191 1.22 -2.49 -6.29
CA PHE A 191 2.32 -1.91 -5.53
C PHE A 191 2.47 -2.47 -4.10
N THR A 192 1.55 -3.33 -3.66
CA THR A 192 1.60 -3.95 -2.32
C THR A 192 2.93 -4.68 -2.15
N LYS A 193 3.61 -4.38 -1.04
CA LYS A 193 4.90 -4.99 -0.70
C LYS A 193 4.71 -6.42 -0.20
N LEU A 194 5.65 -7.28 -0.60
CA LEU A 194 5.73 -8.67 -0.17
C LEU A 194 6.76 -8.81 0.95
N GLU A 195 6.39 -9.56 1.97
CA GLU A 195 7.16 -9.82 3.18
C GLU A 195 7.38 -11.32 3.34
N ASP A 196 8.35 -11.71 4.17
CA ASP A 196 8.59 -13.13 4.46
C ASP A 196 7.32 -13.78 5.03
N ARG A 197 7.02 -14.98 4.51
CA ARG A 197 5.87 -15.83 4.84
C ARG A 197 4.51 -15.27 4.41
N ASP A 198 4.47 -14.25 3.57
CA ASP A 198 3.21 -13.78 3.00
C ASP A 198 2.49 -14.90 2.24
N GLU A 199 1.18 -14.97 2.44
CA GLU A 199 0.27 -15.80 1.66
C GLU A 199 -0.30 -14.98 0.51
N VAL A 200 0.10 -15.26 -0.73
CA VAL A 200 -0.38 -14.58 -1.93
C VAL A 200 -1.33 -15.49 -2.68
N ALA A 201 -2.62 -15.14 -2.70
CA ALA A 201 -3.63 -15.88 -3.45
C ALA A 201 -4.00 -15.16 -4.74
N PHE A 202 -4.20 -15.95 -5.79
CA PHE A 202 -4.65 -15.52 -7.10
C PHE A 202 -6.00 -16.13 -7.39
N VAL A 203 -7.02 -15.28 -7.48
CA VAL A 203 -8.41 -15.66 -7.69
C VAL A 203 -8.84 -15.19 -9.08
N PRO A 204 -9.32 -16.08 -9.97
CA PRO A 204 -9.73 -15.65 -11.31
C PRO A 204 -10.95 -14.73 -11.24
N ILE A 205 -10.92 -13.64 -12.03
CA ILE A 205 -12.04 -12.69 -12.13
C ILE A 205 -13.14 -13.23 -13.04
N SER A 206 -12.82 -14.15 -13.95
CA SER A 206 -13.78 -14.86 -14.81
C SER A 206 -13.64 -16.37 -14.66
N LYS A 207 -14.74 -17.11 -14.81
CA LYS A 207 -14.76 -18.59 -14.74
C LYS A 207 -13.99 -19.27 -15.89
N ASP A 208 -13.59 -18.51 -16.91
CA ASP A 208 -12.98 -19.05 -18.13
C ASP A 208 -11.44 -19.03 -18.14
N ILE A 209 -10.79 -18.65 -17.02
CA ILE A 209 -9.31 -18.61 -16.88
C ILE A 209 -8.80 -19.64 -15.87
#